data_AF-A0A6N2KJH4-F1
#
_entry.id   AF-A0A6N2KJH4-F1
#
_cell.length_a   1.000
_cell.length_b   1.000
_cell.length_c   1.000
_cell.angle_alpha   90.00
_cell.angle_beta   90.00
_cell.angle_gamma   90.00
#
_symmetry.space_group_name_H-M   'P 1'
#
loop_
_entity.id
_entity.type
_entity.pdbx_description
1 polymer ?
#
loop_
_entity_poly.entity_id
_entity_poly.type
_entity_poly.pdbx_seq_one_letter_code
_entity_poly.pdbx_strand_id
1 'polypeptide(L)' 'MSAKIEYRCFVGGLSWATTDQILHEAFSQYGEIIDSKIIKDRETGRSRGFGFVTLEMRRNERCY' A
#
# COMPACT_ATOMS: atom_id res chain seq x y z
N MET A 1 -12.58 11.10 20.24
CA MET A 1 -12.59 10.24 19.03
C MET A 1 -11.27 10.45 18.32
N SER A 2 -10.48 9.39 18.09
CA SER A 2 -9.22 9.49 17.35
C SER A 2 -9.52 9.79 15.88
N ALA A 3 -8.97 10.87 15.33
CA ALA A 3 -9.03 11.09 13.88
C ALA A 3 -8.15 10.03 13.18
N LYS A 4 -8.79 9.07 12.52
CA LYS A 4 -8.14 8.13 11.60
C LYS A 4 -7.91 8.87 10.29
N ILE A 5 -6.65 8.95 9.84
CA ILE A 5 -6.32 9.54 8.54
C ILE A 5 -5.91 8.41 7.61
N GLU A 6 -6.58 8.33 6.48
CA GLU A 6 -6.29 7.37 5.43
C GLU A 6 -5.28 7.99 4.45
N TYR A 7 -4.14 7.32 4.30
CA TYR A 7 -3.09 7.70 3.37
C TYR A 7 -3.07 6.71 2.22
N ARG A 8 -3.48 7.16 1.03
CA ARG A 8 -3.37 6.39 -0.20
C ARG A 8 -2.05 6.70 -0.91
N CYS A 9 -1.15 5.73 -0.92
CA CYS A 9 0.14 5.78 -1.57
C CYS A 9 0.09 5.07 -2.93
N PHE A 10 0.65 5.72 -3.96
CA PHE A 10 0.96 5.08 -5.24
C PHE A 10 2.39 4.51 -5.16
N VAL A 11 2.55 3.24 -5.53
CA VAL A 11 3.82 2.54 -5.52
C VAL A 11 4.12 2.08 -6.93
N GLY A 12 5.07 2.74 -7.59
CA GLY A 12 5.55 2.39 -8.93
C GLY A 12 6.94 1.76 -8.89
N GLY A 13 7.36 1.15 -10.01
CA GLY A 13 8.67 0.50 -10.11
C GLY A 13 8.75 -0.85 -9.38
N LEU A 14 7.59 -1.47 -9.11
CA LEU A 14 7.53 -2.79 -8.52
C LEU A 14 7.98 -3.85 -9.53
N SER A 15 8.65 -4.88 -9.03
CA SER A 15 8.99 -6.05 -9.83
C SER A 15 7.71 -6.75 -10.30
N TRP A 16 7.77 -7.42 -11.45
CA TRP A 16 6.65 -8.23 -11.93
C TRP A 16 6.32 -9.40 -10.99
N ALA A 17 7.30 -9.83 -10.18
CA ALA A 17 7.12 -10.84 -9.14
C ALA A 17 6.49 -10.27 -7.85
N THR A 18 6.38 -8.94 -7.73
CA THR A 18 5.74 -8.34 -6.54
C THR A 18 4.25 -8.68 -6.56
N THR A 19 3.80 -9.26 -5.46
CA THR A 19 2.40 -9.57 -5.19
C THR A 19 1.81 -8.56 -4.20
N ASP A 20 0.50 -8.51 -4.17
CA ASP A 20 -0.31 -7.83 -3.15
C ASP A 20 0.17 -8.17 -1.73
N GLN A 21 0.46 -9.44 -1.45
CA GLN A 21 1.00 -9.85 -0.15
C GLN A 21 2.39 -9.27 0.17
N ILE A 22 3.34 -9.29 -0.76
CA ILE A 22 4.68 -8.69 -0.55
C ILE A 22 4.55 -7.18 -0.31
N LEU A 23 3.68 -6.52 -1.06
CA LEU A 23 3.40 -5.10 -0.89
C LEU A 23 2.76 -4.83 0.47
N HIS A 24 1.83 -5.69 0.91
CA HIS A 24 1.20 -5.58 2.22
C HIS A 24 2.22 -5.73 3.34
N GLU A 25 3.02 -6.80 3.34
CA GLU A 25 4.03 -7.06 4.37
C GLU A 25 5.07 -5.93 4.43
N ALA A 26 5.53 -5.44 3.27
CA ALA A 26 6.48 -4.34 3.21
C ALA A 26 5.94 -3.04 3.83
N PHE A 27 4.66 -2.75 3.69
CA PHE A 27 4.04 -1.54 4.21
C PHE A 27 3.44 -1.70 5.62
N SER A 28 3.21 -2.93 6.08
CA SER A 28 2.61 -3.23 7.39
C SER A 28 3.48 -2.78 8.56
N GLN A 29 4.77 -2.54 8.33
CA GLN A 29 5.67 -1.96 9.33
C GLN A 29 5.43 -0.47 9.60
N TYR A 30 4.84 0.27 8.66
CA TYR A 30 4.64 1.72 8.76
C TYR A 30 3.30 2.09 9.40
N GLY A 31 2.36 1.17 9.46
CA GLY A 31 1.03 1.39 10.01
C GLY A 31 0.06 0.27 9.66
N GLU A 32 -1.19 0.45 10.07
CA GLU A 32 -2.26 -0.48 9.74
C GLU A 32 -2.64 -0.33 8.26
N ILE A 33 -2.56 -1.40 7.49
CA ILE A 33 -2.95 -1.37 6.08
C ILE A 33 -4.45 -1.61 5.97
N ILE A 34 -5.16 -0.65 5.40
CA ILE A 34 -6.58 -0.78 5.07
C ILE A 34 -6.74 -1.59 3.78
N ASP A 35 -5.96 -1.28 2.76
CA ASP A 35 -6.04 -1.93 1.45
C ASP A 35 -4.68 -1.92 0.74
N SER A 36 -4.37 -2.98 0.01
CA SER A 36 -3.14 -3.09 -0.79
C SER A 36 -3.46 -3.85 -2.07
N LYS A 37 -3.28 -3.20 -3.22
CA LYS A 37 -3.66 -3.77 -4.50
C LYS A 37 -2.61 -3.50 -5.56
N ILE A 38 -2.08 -4.57 -6.14
CA ILE A 38 -1.25 -4.48 -7.34
C ILE A 38 -2.13 -4.50 -8.58
N ILE A 39 -1.84 -3.57 -9.49
CA ILE A 39 -2.52 -3.51 -10.77
C ILE A 39 -1.83 -4.49 -11.70
N LYS A 40 -2.54 -5.58 -11.99
CA LYS A 40 -2.14 -6.62 -12.92
C LYS A 40 -2.86 -6.38 -14.25
N ASP A 41 -2.19 -6.69 -15.33
CA ASP A 41 -2.74 -6.72 -16.67
C ASP A 41 -3.83 -7.79 -16.74
N ARG A 42 -5.00 -7.46 -17.31
CA ARG A 42 -6.16 -8.35 -17.30
C ARG A 42 -6.05 -9.48 -18.33
N GLU A 43 -5.27 -9.29 -19.39
CA GLU A 43 -5.08 -10.30 -20.44
C GLU A 43 -3.99 -11.29 -20.06
N THR A 44 -2.89 -10.80 -19.51
CA THR A 44 -1.72 -11.64 -19.19
C THR A 44 -1.63 -12.06 -17.72
N GLY A 45 -2.40 -11.41 -16.83
CA GLY A 45 -2.30 -11.60 -15.39
C GLY A 45 -1.00 -11.07 -14.77
N ARG A 46 -0.10 -10.46 -15.56
CA ARG A 46 1.20 -9.98 -15.10
C ARG A 46 1.06 -8.63 -14.39
N SER A 47 1.81 -8.44 -13.31
CA SER A 47 1.88 -7.14 -12.63
C SER A 47 2.39 -6.07 -13.60
N ARG A 48 1.68 -4.94 -13.68
CA ARG A 48 2.10 -3.77 -14.49
C ARG A 48 3.26 -2.99 -13.85
N GLY A 49 3.84 -3.52 -12.77
CA GLY A 49 4.92 -2.89 -12.02
C GLY A 49 4.47 -1.71 -11.16
N PHE A 50 3.18 -1.61 -10.85
CA PHE A 50 2.67 -0.61 -9.93
C PHE A 50 1.46 -1.11 -9.13
N GLY A 51 1.25 -0.50 -7.97
CA GLY A 51 0.15 -0.79 -7.07
C GLY A 51 -0.23 0.42 -6.22
N PHE A 52 -1.30 0.26 -5.47
CA PHE A 52 -1.80 1.23 -4.52
C PHE A 52 -1.86 0.60 -3.14
N VAL A 53 -1.47 1.37 -2.13
CA VAL A 53 -1.57 0.99 -0.73
C VAL A 53 -2.33 2.08 0.00
N THR A 54 -3.30 1.70 0.82
CA THR A 54 -4.08 2.59 1.68
C THR A 54 -3.74 2.24 3.12
N LEU A 55 -3.15 3.19 3.83
CA LEU A 55 -2.68 3.05 5.20
C LEU A 55 -3.58 3.86 6.12
N GLU A 56 -3.91 3.31 7.28
CA GLU A 56 -4.49 4.07 8.37
C GLU A 56 -3.37 4.56 9.29
N MET A 57 -3.15 5.87 9.29
CA MET A 57 -2.26 6.48 10.25
C MET A 57 -3.09 7.18 11.31
N ARG A 58 -2.85 6.83 12.58
CA ARG A 58 -3.40 7.59 13.69
C ARG A 58 -2.60 8.88 13.82
N ARG A 59 -3.26 10.03 13.67
CA ARG A 59 -2.64 11.34 13.90
C ARG A 59 -2.40 11.53 15.40
N ASN A 60 -1.29 11.01 15.91
CA ASN A 60 -0.84 11.13 17.29
C ASN A 60 0.69 10.88 17.26
N GLU A 61 1.62 11.80 17.50
CA GLU A 61 1.64 13.13 18.12
C GLU A 61 2.73 13.94 17.39
N ARG A 62 2.77 15.27 17.59
CA ARG A 62 3.68 16.20 16.89
C ARG A 62 5.10 15.64 16.81
N CYS A 63 5.64 15.49 15.59
CA CYS A 63 7.09 15.50 15.41
C CYS A 63 7.56 16.90 15.83
N TYR A 64 8.27 16.99 16.95
CA TYR A 64 8.95 18.20 17.42
C TYR A 64 10.11 18.56 16.48
#